data_AF-A0A354C6F7-F1
#
_entry.id   AF-A0A354C6F7-F1
#
_cell.length_a   1.000
_cell.length_b   1.000
_cell.length_c   1.000
_cell.angle_alpha   90.00
_cell.angle_beta   90.00
_cell.angle_gamma   90.00
#
_symmetry.space_group_name_H-M   'P 1'
#
loop_
_entity.id
_entity.type
_entity.pdbx_description
1 polymer ?
#
loop_
_entity_poly.entity_id
_entity_poly.type
_entity_poly.pdbx_seq_one_letter_code
_entity_poly.pdbx_strand_id
1 'polypeptide(L)' 'YEPKPGDIVVWWREKLEGWQGHVGLVHQLKNGMLYTIEGNKSTRVQGFSYVFSRMEKLLGYGHIPKR' A
#
# COMPACT_ATOMS: atom_id res chain seq x y z
N TYR A 1 -12.77 0.67 -4.58
CA TYR A 1 -12.64 1.07 -3.16
C TYR A 1 -11.65 2.21 -3.09
N GLU A 2 -12.00 3.30 -2.42
CA GLU A 2 -11.07 4.39 -2.16
C GLU A 2 -10.43 4.17 -0.77
N PRO A 3 -9.11 3.98 -0.68
CA PRO A 3 -8.45 3.65 0.58
C PRO A 3 -8.45 4.82 1.55
N LYS A 4 -8.64 4.52 2.83
CA LYS A 4 -8.70 5.49 3.91
C LYS A 4 -7.38 5.50 4.69
N PRO A 5 -7.01 6.64 5.31
CA PRO A 5 -5.91 6.67 6.26
C PRO A 5 -6.03 5.56 7.30
N GLY A 6 -4.95 4.80 7.50
CA GLY A 6 -4.90 3.65 8.41
C GLY A 6 -5.21 2.29 7.76
N ASP A 7 -5.74 2.25 6.53
CA ASP A 7 -5.89 0.98 5.81
C ASP A 7 -4.54 0.34 5.53
N ILE A 8 -4.51 -1.00 5.50
CA ILE A 8 -3.36 -1.75 5.00
C ILE A 8 -3.47 -1.79 3.48
N VAL A 9 -2.40 -1.46 2.78
CA VAL A 9 -2.26 -1.69 1.33
C VAL A 9 -1.36 -2.90 1.11
N VAL A 10 -1.78 -3.79 0.21
CA VAL A 10 -1.13 -5.09 -0.05
C VAL A 10 -0.74 -5.19 -1.52
N TRP A 11 0.51 -5.59 -1.77
CA TRP A 11 1.03 -5.89 -3.10
C TRP A 11 1.60 -7.31 -3.15
N TRP A 12 1.56 -7.93 -4.32
CA TRP A 12 2.38 -9.11 -4.59
C TRP A 12 3.84 -8.68 -4.80
N ARG A 13 4.79 -9.57 -4.50
CA ARG A 13 6.21 -9.33 -4.68
C ARG A 13 6.84 -10.51 -5.43
N GLU A 14 7.75 -10.21 -6.33
CA GLU A 14 8.42 -11.16 -7.25
C GLU A 14 7.48 -11.86 -8.25
N LYS A 15 6.44 -12.58 -7.79
CA LYS A 15 5.46 -13.29 -8.61
C LYS A 15 4.06 -13.18 -8.01
N LEU A 16 3.03 -13.10 -8.85
CA LEU A 16 1.63 -12.99 -8.39
C LEU A 16 1.17 -14.19 -7.55
N GLU A 17 1.59 -15.39 -7.93
CA GLU A 17 1.29 -16.65 -7.23
C GLU A 17 2.37 -17.00 -6.17
N GLY A 18 3.31 -16.09 -5.92
CA GLY A 18 4.37 -16.29 -4.93
C GLY A 18 3.87 -16.05 -3.50
N TRP A 19 4.59 -16.61 -2.52
CA TRP A 19 4.29 -16.40 -1.10
C TRP A 19 4.77 -15.03 -0.59
N GLN A 20 5.68 -14.39 -1.31
CA GLN A 20 6.23 -13.09 -0.93
C GLN A 20 5.25 -11.99 -1.28
N GLY A 21 4.80 -11.27 -0.25
CA GLY A 21 4.04 -10.04 -0.39
C GLY A 21 4.86 -8.81 -0.04
N HIS A 22 4.25 -7.64 -0.22
CA HIS A 22 4.68 -6.40 0.40
C HIS A 22 3.46 -5.69 0.98
N VAL A 23 3.62 -5.03 2.11
CA VAL A 23 2.54 -4.30 2.79
C VAL A 23 3.00 -2.93 3.25
N GLY A 24 2.03 -2.02 3.33
CA GLY A 24 2.21 -0.66 3.82
C GLY A 24 0.96 -0.17 4.52
N LEU A 25 1.11 0.95 5.22
CA LEU A 25 -0.04 1.69 5.77
C LEU A 25 -0.39 2.82 4.82
N VAL A 26 -1.68 2.95 4.50
CA VAL A 26 -2.21 4.11 3.78
C VAL A 26 -2.12 5.32 4.70
N HIS A 27 -1.34 6.31 4.29
CA HIS A 27 -1.30 7.60 4.97
C HIS A 27 -2.45 8.48 4.48
N GLN A 28 -2.58 8.64 3.16
CA GLN A 28 -3.69 9.39 2.53
C GLN A 28 -3.75 9.10 1.03
N LEU A 29 -4.93 9.28 0.43
CA LEU A 29 -5.08 9.47 -1.01
C LEU A 29 -5.37 10.95 -1.28
N LYS A 30 -4.58 11.60 -2.13
CA LYS A 30 -4.77 13.02 -2.46
C LYS A 30 -4.37 13.28 -3.90
N ASN A 31 -5.24 13.95 -4.66
CA ASN A 31 -4.99 14.37 -6.04
C ASN A 31 -4.49 13.22 -6.96
N GLY A 32 -5.08 12.03 -6.83
CA GLY A 32 -4.68 10.85 -7.61
C GLY A 32 -3.34 10.22 -7.19
N MET A 33 -2.73 10.68 -6.10
CA MET A 33 -1.53 10.07 -5.51
C MET A 33 -1.85 9.37 -4.18
N LEU A 34 -1.49 8.10 -4.09
CA LEU A 34 -1.55 7.34 -2.85
C LEU A 34 -0.24 7.52 -2.10
N TYR A 35 -0.31 8.03 -0.87
CA TYR A 35 0.80 8.15 0.04
C TYR A 35 0.72 7.03 1.09
N THR A 36 1.87 6.46 1.39
CA THR A 36 1.99 5.27 2.23
C THR A 36 3.18 5.39 3.17
N ILE A 37 3.15 4.64 4.26
CA ILE A 37 4.30 4.42 5.14
C ILE A 37 4.65 2.94 5.04
N GLU A 38 5.90 2.63 4.69
CA GLU A 38 6.33 1.27 4.40
C GLU A 38 7.69 0.97 5.03
N GLY A 39 7.86 -0.25 5.53
CA GLY A 39 9.15 -0.82 5.94
C GLY A 39 9.63 -1.85 4.92
N ASN A 40 10.92 -2.21 4.95
CA ASN A 40 11.51 -3.24 4.07
C ASN A 40 11.33 -3.01 2.54
N LYS A 41 10.90 -1.80 2.15
CA LYS A 41 11.04 -1.26 0.79
C LYS A 41 12.35 -0.48 0.62
N SER A 42 12.86 0.06 1.72
CA SER A 42 14.22 0.61 1.85
C SER A 42 14.81 0.18 3.19
N THR A 43 15.99 0.71 3.54
CA THR A 43 16.69 0.41 4.80
C THR A 43 16.03 1.01 6.04
N ARG A 44 14.94 1.77 5.89
CA ARG A 44 14.19 2.40 7.00
C ARG A 44 12.70 2.46 6.70
N VAL A 45 11.90 2.61 7.76
CA VAL A 45 10.48 2.94 7.62
C VAL A 45 10.36 4.40 7.16
N GLN A 46 9.68 4.63 6.03
CA GLN A 46 9.53 5.97 5.48
C GLN A 46 8.31 6.09 4.56
N GLY A 47 8.03 7.32 4.14
CA GLY A 47 6.97 7.64 3.20
C GLY A 47 7.30 7.24 1.77
N PHE A 48 6.30 6.73 1.05
CA PHE A 48 6.34 6.51 -0.40
C PHE A 48 5.06 7.00 -1.06
N SER A 49 5.13 7.31 -2.34
CA SER A 49 3.98 7.74 -3.12
C SER A 49 3.87 6.98 -4.45
N TYR A 50 2.63 6.78 -4.89
CA TYR A 50 2.30 6.08 -6.11
C TYR A 50 1.19 6.82 -6.86
N VAL A 51 1.22 6.75 -8.19
CA VAL A 51 0.06 7.15 -9.01
C VAL A 51 -1.05 6.13 -8.78
N PHE A 52 -2.16 6.57 -8.19
CA PHE A 52 -3.23 5.68 -7.70
C PHE A 52 -3.86 4.83 -8.82
N SER A 53 -3.93 5.38 -10.04
CA SER A 53 -4.44 4.67 -11.21
C SER A 53 -3.45 3.69 -11.86
N ARG A 54 -2.19 3.62 -11.39
CA ARG A 54 -1.11 2.85 -12.02
C ARG A 54 -0.28 2.09 -11.00
N MET A 55 -0.91 1.16 -10.28
CA MET A 55 -0.24 0.24 -9.36
C MET A 55 -0.37 -1.22 -9.83
N GLU A 56 0.52 -1.65 -10.72
CA GLU A 56 0.49 -2.98 -11.34
C GLU A 56 0.54 -4.14 -10.34
N LYS A 57 1.21 -3.95 -9.20
CA LYS A 57 1.38 -5.00 -8.20
C LYS A 57 0.29 -5.06 -7.13
N LEU A 58 -0.70 -4.18 -7.22
CA LEU A 58 -1.72 -4.04 -6.18
C LEU A 58 -2.59 -5.28 -6.12
N LEU A 59 -2.69 -5.86 -4.92
CA LEU A 59 -3.67 -6.90 -4.61
C LEU A 59 -4.93 -6.30 -4.00
N GLY A 60 -4.80 -5.28 -3.16
CA GLY A 60 -5.94 -4.57 -2.61
C GLY A 60 -5.63 -3.85 -1.30
N TYR A 61 -6.71 -3.57 -0.56
CA TYR A 61 -6.68 -2.85 0.71
C TYR A 61 -7.43 -3.62 1.79
N GLY A 62 -6.94 -3.58 3.03
CA GLY A 62 -7.60 -4.10 4.22
C GLY A 62 -7.97 -2.97 5.17
N HIS A 63 -9.27 -2.75 5.40
CA HIS A 63 -9.75 -1.77 6.36
C HIS A 63 -9.77 -2.35 7.78
N ILE A 64 -9.16 -1.65 8.73
CA ILE A 64 -9.29 -1.99 10.15
C ILE A 64 -10.39 -1.12 10.76
N PRO A 65 -11.55 -1.69 11.10
CA PRO A 65 -12.64 -0.93 11.69
C PRO A 65 -12.23 -0.39 13.07
N LYS A 66 -12.78 0.78 13.43
CA LYS A 66 -12.66 1.29 14.79
C LYS A 66 -13.37 0.33 15.75
N ARG A 67 -12.78 0.15 16.94
CA ARG A 67 -13.42 -0.53 18.06
C ARG A 67 -14.57 0.31 18.62
#